data_AF-A0A085M009-F1
#
_entry.id   AF-A0A085M009-F1
#
_cell.length_a   1.000
_cell.length_b   1.000
_cell.length_c   1.000
_cell.angle_alpha   90.00
_cell.angle_beta   90.00
_cell.angle_gamma   90.00
#
_symmetry.space_group_name_H-M   'P 1'
#
loop_
_entity.id
_entity.type
_entity.pdbx_description
1 polymer ?
#
loop_
_entity_poly.entity_id
_entity_poly.type
_entity_poly.pdbx_seq_one_letter_code
_entity_poly.pdbx_strand_id
1 'polypeptide(L)'
;MERLLKPDKLDVDLNSPSAALERRHWRATFENFLAALPPNAVDAKALLINHVSPRIFSTLAGSSSYEDAMQTLKEMFEKPVNEVHARHRLATRKQLGGEPLEDFLRALKALSAECSFKAVCVAVPRGTRAWCFCVRTAVTNYSTATSGEQGL
;
A
#
# COMPACT_ATOMS: atom_id res chain seq x y z
N MET A 1 -37.64 5.05 13.47
CA MET A 1 -36.29 5.67 13.48
C MET A 1 -35.42 4.95 12.44
N GLU A 2 -35.65 5.18 11.14
CA GLU A 2 -35.18 4.27 10.08
C GLU A 2 -34.11 4.86 9.12
N ARG A 3 -33.38 5.91 9.54
CA ARG A 3 -32.44 6.62 8.65
C ARG A 3 -30.95 6.52 9.02
N LEU A 4 -30.60 5.71 10.01
CA LEU A 4 -29.34 5.89 10.76
C LEU A 4 -28.08 5.31 10.11
N LEU A 5 -28.14 4.65 8.94
CA LEU A 5 -26.97 4.01 8.34
C LEU A 5 -26.76 4.33 6.86
N LYS A 6 -27.44 5.35 6.30
CA LYS A 6 -27.19 5.67 4.89
C LYS A 6 -25.77 6.25 4.75
N PRO A 7 -24.84 5.56 4.06
CA PRO A 7 -23.49 6.07 3.90
C PRO A 7 -23.54 7.34 3.06
N ASP A 8 -22.67 8.30 3.38
CA ASP A 8 -22.50 9.49 2.54
C ASP A 8 -21.87 9.07 1.20
N LYS A 9 -22.03 9.91 0.18
CA LYS A 9 -21.49 9.65 -1.15
C LYS A 9 -19.96 9.69 -1.11
N LEU A 10 -19.30 8.67 -1.65
CA LEU A 10 -17.84 8.66 -1.77
C LEU A 10 -17.41 9.71 -2.80
N ASP A 11 -16.97 10.87 -2.30
CA ASP A 11 -16.46 11.99 -3.10
C ASP A 11 -15.07 12.40 -2.64
N VAL A 12 -14.10 11.51 -2.89
CA VAL A 12 -12.72 11.68 -2.43
C VAL A 12 -11.82 11.95 -3.63
N ASP A 13 -10.97 12.98 -3.53
CA ASP A 13 -9.94 13.24 -4.54
C ASP A 13 -8.81 12.22 -4.45
N LEU A 14 -8.49 11.56 -5.56
CA LEU A 14 -7.43 10.54 -5.68
C LEU A 14 -6.04 11.10 -5.34
N ASN A 15 -5.86 12.42 -5.42
CA ASN A 15 -4.58 13.08 -5.10
C ASN A 15 -4.44 13.49 -3.64
N SER A 16 -5.51 13.39 -2.84
CA SER A 16 -5.44 13.74 -1.43
C SER A 16 -4.61 12.72 -0.64
N PRO A 17 -3.71 13.16 0.28
CA PRO A 17 -2.98 12.25 1.15
C PRO A 17 -3.90 11.46 2.11
N SER A 18 -5.11 11.95 2.37
CA SER A 18 -6.13 11.28 3.19
C SER A 18 -7.00 10.30 2.39
N ALA A 19 -6.85 10.22 1.06
CA ALA A 19 -7.79 9.51 0.20
C ALA A 19 -7.91 8.01 0.55
N ALA A 20 -6.80 7.37 0.90
CA ALA A 20 -6.78 5.97 1.34
C ALA A 20 -7.50 5.77 2.68
N LEU A 21 -7.36 6.71 3.63
CA LEU A 21 -8.02 6.65 4.94
C LEU A 21 -9.53 6.88 4.79
N GLU A 22 -9.93 7.87 4.02
CA GLU A 22 -11.34 8.19 3.75
C GLU A 22 -12.04 7.04 3.03
N ARG A 23 -11.39 6.43 2.02
CA ARG A 23 -11.91 5.24 1.35
C ARG A 23 -12.08 4.06 2.31
N ARG A 24 -11.12 3.84 3.23
CA ARG A 24 -11.21 2.76 4.24
C ARG A 24 -12.35 3.00 5.22
N HIS A 25 -12.50 4.23 5.70
CA HIS A 25 -13.60 4.61 6.58
C HIS A 25 -14.95 4.45 5.87
N TRP A 26 -15.09 4.98 4.66
CA TRP A 26 -16.31 4.86 3.88
C TRP A 26 -16.68 3.41 3.60
N ARG A 27 -15.71 2.57 3.24
CA ARG A 27 -15.92 1.13 3.04
C ARG A 27 -16.51 0.47 4.29
N ALA A 28 -15.95 0.74 5.47
CA ALA A 28 -16.46 0.18 6.72
C ALA A 28 -17.91 0.60 6.98
N THR A 29 -18.24 1.87 6.74
CA THR A 29 -19.62 2.37 6.86
C THR A 29 -20.56 1.72 5.84
N PHE A 30 -20.11 1.51 4.61
CA PHE A 30 -20.89 0.85 3.57
C PHE A 30 -21.13 -0.63 3.87
N GLU A 31 -20.13 -1.35 4.40
CA GLU A 31 -20.28 -2.75 4.82
C GLU A 31 -21.23 -2.87 6.02
N ASN A 32 -21.15 -1.96 6.99
CA ASN A 32 -22.11 -1.89 8.10
C ASN A 32 -23.54 -1.63 7.60
N PHE A 33 -23.68 -0.77 6.58
CA PHE A 33 -24.97 -0.53 5.94
C PHE A 33 -25.51 -1.79 5.25
N LEU A 34 -24.68 -2.51 4.49
CA LEU A 34 -25.06 -3.77 3.87
C LEU A 34 -25.45 -4.84 4.91
N ALA A 35 -24.74 -4.93 6.02
CA ALA A 35 -25.03 -5.88 7.10
C ALA A 35 -26.35 -5.57 7.82
N ALA A 36 -26.78 -4.31 7.84
CA ALA A 36 -28.06 -3.89 8.42
C ALA A 36 -29.25 -4.11 7.47
N LEU A 37 -29.01 -4.40 6.19
CA LEU A 37 -30.06 -4.71 5.23
C LEU A 37 -30.47 -6.19 5.30
N PRO A 38 -31.75 -6.51 5.05
CA PRO A 38 -32.16 -7.91 4.95
C PRO A 38 -31.41 -8.61 3.79
N PRO A 39 -30.97 -9.86 3.99
CA PRO A 39 -30.25 -10.60 2.96
C PRO A 39 -31.11 -10.74 1.69
N ASN A 40 -30.50 -10.52 0.52
CA ASN A 40 -31.13 -10.54 -0.80
C ASN A 40 -32.22 -9.48 -1.07
N ALA A 41 -32.36 -8.46 -0.24
CA ALA A 41 -33.34 -7.40 -0.50
C ALA A 41 -32.96 -6.50 -1.70
N VAL A 42 -31.66 -6.28 -1.93
CA VAL A 42 -31.16 -5.35 -2.95
C VAL A 42 -29.80 -5.84 -3.49
N ASP A 43 -29.53 -5.58 -4.76
CA ASP A 43 -28.20 -5.81 -5.35
C ASP A 43 -27.15 -4.87 -4.72
N ALA A 44 -26.11 -5.46 -4.13
CA ALA A 44 -25.01 -4.74 -3.49
C ALA A 44 -24.25 -3.85 -4.48
N LYS A 45 -24.15 -4.26 -5.74
CA LYS A 45 -23.48 -3.46 -6.79
C LYS A 45 -24.31 -2.24 -7.17
N ALA A 46 -25.62 -2.38 -7.33
CA ALA A 46 -26.52 -1.24 -7.55
C ALA A 46 -26.45 -0.23 -6.38
N LEU A 47 -26.39 -0.71 -5.14
CA LEU A 47 -26.20 0.14 -3.96
C LEU A 47 -24.84 0.86 -3.97
N LEU A 48 -23.77 0.17 -4.38
CA LEU A 48 -22.44 0.75 -4.52
C LEU A 48 -22.47 1.91 -5.52
N ILE A 49 -23.03 1.70 -6.71
CA ILE A 49 -23.14 2.70 -7.78
C ILE A 49 -23.90 3.95 -7.31
N ASN A 50 -24.95 3.79 -6.50
CA ASN A 50 -25.74 4.90 -5.98
C ASN A 50 -25.00 5.76 -4.95
N HIS A 51 -23.98 5.22 -4.28
CA HIS A 51 -23.25 5.89 -3.21
C HIS A 51 -21.82 6.31 -3.62
N VAL A 52 -21.51 6.32 -4.91
CA VAL A 52 -20.21 6.79 -5.44
C VAL A 52 -20.37 8.04 -6.32
N SER A 53 -19.33 8.87 -6.38
CA SER A 53 -19.29 10.01 -7.31
C SER A 53 -19.23 9.60 -8.78
N PRO A 54 -19.76 10.43 -9.71
CA PRO A 54 -19.74 10.15 -11.16
C PRO A 54 -18.34 9.86 -11.71
N ARG A 55 -17.30 10.48 -11.11
CA ARG A 55 -15.89 10.27 -11.46
C ARG A 55 -15.40 8.85 -11.17
N ILE A 56 -15.92 8.24 -10.11
CA ILE A 56 -15.56 6.88 -9.67
C ILE A 56 -16.47 5.87 -10.40
N PHE A 57 -17.73 6.25 -10.62
CA PHE A 57 -18.69 5.45 -11.38
C PHE A 57 -18.20 5.10 -12.79
N SER A 58 -17.55 6.04 -13.51
CA SER A 58 -17.04 5.77 -14.86
C SER A 58 -16.04 4.60 -14.90
N THR A 59 -15.24 4.43 -13.86
CA THR A 59 -14.31 3.29 -13.72
C THR A 59 -15.03 2.02 -13.29
N LEU A 60 -16.03 2.13 -12.41
CA LEU A 60 -16.75 0.97 -11.87
C LEU A 60 -17.81 0.40 -12.83
N ALA A 61 -18.30 1.18 -13.79
CA ALA A 61 -19.29 0.73 -14.77
C ALA A 61 -18.81 -0.49 -15.58
N GLY A 62 -17.49 -0.64 -15.76
CA GLY A 62 -16.89 -1.79 -16.46
C GLY A 62 -16.75 -3.06 -15.63
N SER A 63 -16.88 -2.99 -14.30
CA SER A 63 -16.75 -4.16 -13.42
C SER A 63 -17.97 -5.07 -13.55
N SER A 64 -17.79 -6.38 -13.48
CA SER A 64 -18.88 -7.36 -13.61
C SER A 64 -19.54 -7.67 -12.26
N SER A 65 -18.73 -7.85 -11.21
CA SER A 65 -19.15 -8.24 -9.86
C SER A 65 -18.94 -7.11 -8.84
N TYR A 66 -19.63 -7.19 -7.70
CA TYR A 66 -19.41 -6.32 -6.55
C TYR A 66 -17.96 -6.41 -6.04
N GLU A 67 -17.41 -7.63 -5.93
CA GLU A 67 -16.03 -7.84 -5.45
C GLU A 67 -15.01 -7.19 -6.38
N ASP A 68 -15.23 -7.28 -7.69
CA ASP A 68 -14.38 -6.68 -8.72
C ASP A 68 -14.43 -5.15 -8.67
N ALA A 69 -15.62 -4.57 -8.47
CA ALA A 69 -15.79 -3.14 -8.23
C ALA A 69 -15.05 -2.68 -6.96
N MET A 70 -15.13 -3.45 -5.88
CA MET A 70 -14.47 -3.16 -4.61
C MET A 70 -12.95 -3.27 -4.69
N GLN A 71 -12.43 -4.21 -5.48
CA GLN A 71 -11.01 -4.35 -5.77
C GLN A 71 -10.50 -3.20 -6.63
N THR A 72 -11.24 -2.81 -7.68
CA THR A 72 -10.92 -1.64 -8.50
C THR A 72 -10.87 -0.36 -7.65
N LEU A 73 -11.86 -0.16 -6.76
CA LEU A 73 -11.84 0.94 -5.78
C LEU A 73 -10.59 0.89 -4.90
N LYS A 74 -10.18 -0.28 -4.44
CA LYS A 74 -8.98 -0.42 -3.63
C LYS A 74 -7.74 0.04 -4.40
N GLU A 75 -7.58 -0.40 -5.64
CA GLU A 75 -6.42 -0.08 -6.47
C GLU A 75 -6.37 1.40 -6.89
N MET A 76 -7.53 2.03 -7.10
CA MET A 76 -7.60 3.47 -7.40
C MET A 76 -7.11 4.33 -6.23
N PHE A 77 -7.53 4.00 -5.01
CA PHE A 77 -7.25 4.81 -3.81
C PHE A 77 -5.95 4.40 -3.09
N GLU A 78 -5.55 3.14 -3.19
CA GLU A 78 -4.28 2.64 -2.68
C GLU A 78 -3.28 2.57 -3.84
N LYS A 79 -2.54 3.66 -4.07
CA LYS A 79 -1.45 3.67 -5.07
C LYS A 79 -0.52 2.49 -4.80
N PRO A 80 -0.27 1.60 -5.78
CA PRO A 80 0.67 0.51 -5.59
C PRO A 80 2.04 1.11 -5.27
N VAL A 81 2.64 0.67 -4.17
CA VAL A 81 4.00 1.10 -3.82
C VAL A 81 4.91 0.63 -4.94
N ASN A 82 5.58 1.57 -5.62
CA ASN A 82 6.57 1.22 -6.61
C ASN A 82 7.72 0.50 -5.89
N GLU A 83 7.79 -0.82 -6.06
CA GLU A 83 8.76 -1.66 -5.34
C GLU A 83 10.21 -1.23 -5.63
N VAL A 84 10.50 -0.79 -6.86
CA VAL A 84 11.83 -0.31 -7.25
C VAL A 84 12.17 0.97 -6.48
N HIS A 85 11.22 1.88 -6.38
CA HIS A 85 11.38 3.12 -5.62
C HIS A 85 11.55 2.86 -4.12
N ALA A 86 10.75 1.95 -3.54
CA ALA A 86 10.89 1.57 -2.12
C ALA A 86 12.25 0.92 -1.83
N ARG A 87 12.71 0.01 -2.69
CA ARG A 87 14.05 -0.61 -2.59
C ARG A 87 15.15 0.43 -2.70
N HIS A 88 15.03 1.37 -3.64
CA HIS A 88 16.00 2.44 -3.81
C HIS A 88 16.09 3.34 -2.57
N ARG A 89 14.94 3.74 -2.00
CA ARG A 89 14.89 4.53 -0.77
C ARG A 89 15.56 3.83 0.41
N LEU A 90 15.31 2.53 0.58
CA LEU A 90 15.93 1.74 1.63
C LEU A 90 17.45 1.62 1.42
N ALA A 91 17.90 1.34 0.20
CA ALA A 91 19.32 1.15 -0.12
C ALA A 91 20.16 2.44 -0.03
N THR A 92 19.55 3.60 -0.32
CA THR A 92 20.22 4.90 -0.32
C THR A 92 20.15 5.61 1.03
N ARG A 93 19.32 5.15 1.97
CA ARG A 93 19.20 5.76 3.30
C ARG A 93 20.48 5.55 4.12
N LYS A 94 21.19 6.64 4.36
CA LYS A 94 22.36 6.73 5.26
C LYS A 94 22.00 7.54 6.50
N GLN A 95 22.60 7.24 7.65
CA GLN A 95 22.41 8.02 8.87
C GLN A 95 22.85 9.47 8.63
N LEU A 96 22.03 10.44 9.03
CA LEU A 96 22.37 11.86 8.89
C LEU A 96 23.33 12.28 10.02
N GLY A 97 24.18 13.27 9.75
CA GLY A 97 25.05 13.84 10.78
C GLY A 97 24.22 14.45 11.91
N GLY A 98 24.35 13.93 13.13
CA GLY A 98 23.58 14.37 14.30
C GLY A 98 22.23 13.65 14.50
N GLU A 99 21.86 12.70 13.64
CA GLU A 99 20.69 11.84 13.87
C GLU A 99 21.03 10.75 14.92
N PRO A 100 20.26 10.63 16.01
CA PRO A 100 20.47 9.56 16.97
C PRO A 100 20.19 8.21 16.32
N LEU A 101 20.97 7.19 16.71
CA LEU A 101 20.89 5.84 16.12
C LEU A 101 19.47 5.25 16.14
N GLU A 102 18.73 5.49 17.22
CA GLU A 102 17.37 4.97 17.40
C GLU A 102 16.39 5.51 16.35
N ASP A 103 16.52 6.78 15.97
CA ASP A 103 15.66 7.38 14.96
C ASP A 103 16.03 6.90 13.56
N PHE A 104 17.33 6.68 13.30
CA PHE A 104 17.79 6.03 12.09
C PHE A 104 17.24 4.60 11.96
N LEU A 105 17.29 3.80 13.03
CA LEU A 105 16.73 2.45 13.06
C LEU A 105 15.22 2.44 12.88
N ARG A 106 14.50 3.40 13.48
CA ARG A 106 13.06 3.58 13.29
C ARG A 106 12.71 3.90 11.84
N ALA A 107 13.46 4.81 11.22
CA ALA A 107 13.29 5.17 9.82
C ALA A 107 13.56 3.98 8.89
N LEU A 108 14.63 3.21 9.14
CA LEU A 108 14.93 1.99 8.38
C LEU A 108 13.82 0.94 8.52
N LYS A 109 13.27 0.75 9.73
CA LYS A 109 12.13 -0.16 9.95
C LYS A 109 10.90 0.28 9.14
N ALA A 110 10.57 1.56 9.15
CA ALA A 110 9.46 2.09 8.34
C ALA A 110 9.67 1.86 6.84
N LEU A 111 10.86 2.18 6.31
CA LEU A 111 11.21 1.96 4.91
C LEU A 111 11.21 0.48 4.51
N SER A 112 11.62 -0.40 5.43
CA SER A 112 11.59 -1.84 5.21
C SER A 112 10.15 -2.38 5.12
N ALA A 113 9.21 -1.82 5.87
CA ALA A 113 7.80 -2.22 5.83
C ALA A 113 7.12 -1.83 4.50
N GLU A 114 7.58 -0.76 3.85
CA GLU A 114 7.11 -0.35 2.52
C GLU A 114 7.64 -1.25 1.39
N CYS A 115 8.68 -2.06 1.64
CA CYS A 115 9.26 -2.96 0.65
C CYS A 115 8.59 -4.32 0.70
N SER A 116 7.86 -4.71 -0.35
CA SER A 116 7.45 -6.10 -0.53
C SER A 116 8.70 -6.96 -0.76
N PHE A 117 9.09 -7.73 0.26
CA PHE A 117 10.18 -8.71 0.17
C PHE A 117 9.71 -9.96 -0.59
N LYS A 118 9.30 -9.79 -1.85
CA LYS A 118 9.14 -10.92 -2.76
C LYS A 118 10.53 -11.41 -3.15
N ALA A 119 10.83 -12.67 -2.84
CA ALA A 119 12.05 -13.30 -3.31
C ALA A 119 11.99 -13.38 -4.84
N VAL A 120 12.77 -12.53 -5.52
CA VAL A 120 13.01 -12.68 -6.96
C VAL A 120 14.03 -13.80 -7.13
N CYS A 121 13.55 -15.04 -7.07
CA CYS A 121 14.35 -16.19 -7.46
C CYS A 121 14.35 -16.25 -8.99
N VAL A 122 15.38 -15.68 -9.62
CA VAL A 122 15.70 -16.06 -10.99
C VAL A 122 16.22 -17.49 -10.94
N ALA A 123 15.47 -18.44 -11.50
CA ALA A 123 15.92 -19.82 -11.62
C ALA A 123 17.10 -19.87 -12.59
N VAL A 124 18.31 -19.75 -12.06
CA VAL A 124 19.53 -20.01 -12.84
C VAL A 124 19.68 -21.54 -12.95
N PRO A 125 19.96 -22.08 -14.15
CA PRO A 125 20.17 -23.51 -14.35
C PRO A 125 21.27 -24.06 -13.43
N ARG A 126 21.03 -25.29 -12.96
CA ARG A 126 21.71 -25.99 -11.86
C ARG A 126 23.24 -25.89 -11.95
N GLY A 127 23.87 -25.30 -10.93
CA GLY A 127 25.33 -25.40 -10.73
C GLY A 127 25.98 -24.23 -10.01
N THR A 128 25.33 -23.07 -9.94
CA THR A 128 25.89 -21.89 -9.25
C THR A 128 25.04 -21.60 -8.01
N ARG A 129 25.70 -21.42 -6.86
CA ARG A 129 25.09 -21.02 -5.59
C ARG A 129 23.98 -19.99 -5.85
N ALA A 130 22.77 -20.30 -5.45
CA ALA A 130 21.65 -19.37 -5.53
C ALA A 130 22.03 -18.10 -4.73
N TRP A 131 22.37 -17.02 -5.43
CA TRP A 131 22.41 -15.71 -4.82
C TRP A 131 20.97 -15.31 -4.62
N CYS A 132 20.40 -15.72 -3.50
CA CYS A 132 19.15 -15.16 -3.02
C CYS A 132 19.44 -13.67 -2.85
N PHE A 133 18.92 -12.83 -3.76
CA PHE A 133 18.97 -11.38 -3.61
C PHE A 133 17.93 -10.97 -2.55
N CYS A 134 18.06 -11.57 -1.36
CA CYS A 134 17.31 -11.25 -0.18
C CYS A 134 18.35 -10.77 0.84
N VAL A 135 18.39 -9.44 1.00
CA VAL A 135 19.02 -8.75 2.13
C VAL A 135 20.53 -9.06 2.31
N ARG A 136 21.38 -8.63 1.38
CA ARG A 136 22.81 -8.38 1.69
C ARG A 136 23.27 -6.94 1.43
N THR A 137 22.32 -6.01 1.36
CA THR A 137 22.60 -4.58 1.18
C THR A 137 22.16 -3.74 2.37
N ALA A 138 22.21 -4.32 3.58
CA ALA A 138 22.19 -3.55 4.83
C ALA A 138 23.53 -3.65 5.59
N VAL A 139 24.29 -4.74 5.42
CA VAL A 139 25.55 -4.97 6.16
C VAL A 139 26.78 -4.43 5.40
N THR A 140 26.70 -4.22 4.08
CA THR A 140 27.85 -3.75 3.30
C THR A 140 28.14 -2.25 3.41
N ASN A 141 27.19 -1.42 3.84
CA ASN A 141 27.45 0.01 4.05
C ASN A 141 28.16 0.34 5.37
N TYR A 142 28.29 -0.62 6.30
CA TYR A 142 29.08 -0.41 7.52
C TYR A 142 30.57 -0.70 7.29
N SER A 143 30.91 -1.53 6.30
CA SER A 143 32.31 -1.96 6.08
C SER A 143 33.14 -1.01 5.21
N THR A 144 32.54 -0.04 4.54
CA THR A 144 33.26 0.97 3.74
C THR A 144 33.49 2.29 4.47
N ALA A 145 32.90 2.47 5.65
CA ALA A 145 33.10 3.66 6.47
C ALA A 145 34.25 3.53 7.49
N THR A 146 34.72 2.31 7.79
CA THR A 146 35.78 2.07 8.79
C THR A 146 37.17 1.82 8.20
N SER A 147 37.36 1.99 6.88
CA SER A 147 38.68 1.84 6.23
C SER A 147 39.23 3.16 5.67
N GLY A 148 38.68 4.30 6.09
CA GLY A 148 39.07 5.65 5.62
C GLY A 148 39.65 6.59 6.68
N GLU A 149 39.94 6.11 7.89
CA GLU A 149 40.55 6.92 8.96
C GLU A 149 41.59 6.09 9.71
N GLN A 150 42.81 5.93 9.18
CA GLN A 150 44.08 5.81 9.95
C GLN A 150 45.30 6.18 9.06
N GLY A 151 45.96 7.30 9.40
CA GLY A 151 47.38 7.67 9.13
C GLY A 151 47.76 7.98 7.67
N LEU A 152 48.38 9.11 7.28
CA LEU A 152 49.47 9.88 7.92
C LEU A 152 50.64 9.03 8.38
#